data_AF-A0A340WVE0-F1
#
_entry.id   AF-A0A340WVE0-F1
#
_cell.length_a   1.000
_cell.length_b   1.000
_cell.length_c   1.000
_cell.angle_alpha   90.00
_cell.angle_beta   90.00
_cell.angle_gamma   90.00
#
_symmetry.space_group_name_H-M   'P 1'
#
loop_
_entity.id
_entity.type
_entity.pdbx_description
1 polymer ?
#
loop_
_entity_poly.entity_id
_entity_poly.type
_entity_poly.pdbx_seq_one_letter_code
_entity_poly.pdbx_strand_id
1 'polypeptide(L)'
;MPLSDFVLALKDNPYFGAGFGLVGVGTALALARKGAQLGLVAFRRHYMITLEVPARDRSYAWLLSWLTRHSTRTQHLSVETSYLQHESGRISTKFEFVPSPGNHFIWYQGKWIRVERSREMQMIDLQTGTPWESVTFTALGTDRKVFFNILEE
;
A
#
# COMPACT_ATOMS: atom_id res chain seq x y z
N MET A 1 57.35 11.67 2.14
CA MET A 1 56.64 12.72 1.38
C MET A 1 55.20 12.73 1.86
N PRO A 2 54.77 13.80 2.52
CA PRO A 2 53.49 13.82 3.20
C PRO A 2 52.35 13.80 2.16
N LEU A 3 51.28 13.05 2.46
CA LEU A 3 50.09 12.92 1.60
C LEU A 3 49.50 14.28 1.16
N SER A 4 49.76 15.34 1.93
CA SER A 4 49.42 16.72 1.60
C SER A 4 50.03 17.19 0.27
N ASP A 5 51.29 16.83 0.00
CA ASP A 5 52.00 17.30 -1.19
C ASP A 5 51.50 16.58 -2.45
N PHE A 6 51.08 15.32 -2.30
CA PHE A 6 50.42 14.57 -3.37
C PHE A 6 49.03 15.13 -3.70
N VAL A 7 48.25 15.49 -2.69
CA VAL A 7 46.92 16.10 -2.88
C VAL A 7 47.03 17.49 -3.51
N LEU A 8 48.05 18.27 -3.14
CA LEU A 8 48.35 19.57 -3.75
C LEU A 8 48.78 19.42 -5.22
N ALA A 9 49.68 18.48 -5.53
CA ALA A 9 50.09 18.21 -6.91
C ALA A 9 48.96 17.67 -7.81
N LEU A 10 47.98 16.96 -7.24
CA LEU A 10 46.79 16.48 -7.94
C LEU A 10 45.76 17.60 -8.18
N LYS A 11 45.67 18.57 -7.27
CA LYS A 11 44.77 19.74 -7.37
C LYS A 11 45.17 20.67 -8.52
N ASP A 12 46.46 20.78 -8.81
CA ASP A 12 46.99 21.61 -9.91
C ASP A 12 46.77 20.97 -11.30
N ASN A 13 46.23 19.73 -11.38
CA ASN A 13 45.89 19.08 -12.64
C ASN A 13 44.41 19.29 -13.03
N PRO A 14 44.12 20.04 -14.11
CA PRO A 14 42.75 20.35 -14.53
C PRO A 14 41.92 19.11 -14.88
N TYR A 15 42.54 18.02 -15.34
CA TYR A 15 41.83 16.75 -15.61
C TYR A 15 41.41 16.04 -14.32
N PHE A 16 42.20 16.18 -13.25
CA PHE A 16 41.88 15.61 -11.95
C PHE A 16 40.77 16.40 -11.23
N GLY A 17 40.74 17.73 -11.39
CA GLY A 17 39.66 18.58 -10.89
C GLY A 17 38.29 18.24 -11.51
N ALA A 18 38.25 17.93 -12.81
CA ALA A 18 37.02 17.50 -13.49
C ALA A 18 36.51 16.12 -13.00
N GLY A 19 37.43 15.16 -12.79
CA GLY A 19 37.09 13.84 -12.22
C GLY A 19 36.61 13.91 -10.77
N PHE A 20 37.28 14.72 -9.94
CA PHE A 20 36.89 14.95 -8.55
C PHE A 20 35.53 15.67 -8.45
N GLY A 21 35.25 16.62 -9.35
CA GLY A 21 33.94 17.28 -9.44
C GLY A 21 32.81 16.29 -9.73
N LEU A 22 33.02 15.36 -10.66
CA LEU A 22 32.04 14.34 -11.01
C LEU A 22 31.81 13.35 -9.85
N VAL A 23 32.87 12.93 -9.17
CA VAL A 23 32.77 12.10 -7.95
C VAL A 23 32.07 12.86 -6.81
N GLY A 24 32.35 14.15 -6.64
CA GLY A 24 31.69 15.01 -5.65
C GLY A 24 30.19 15.15 -5.91
N VAL A 25 29.80 15.43 -7.15
CA VAL A 25 28.37 15.49 -7.54
C VAL A 25 27.72 14.11 -7.41
N GLY A 26 28.39 13.04 -7.83
CA GLY A 26 27.89 11.67 -7.72
C GLY A 26 27.67 11.23 -6.27
N THR A 27 28.60 11.54 -5.37
CA THR A 27 28.48 11.23 -3.94
C THR A 27 27.37 12.06 -3.28
N ALA A 28 27.25 13.35 -3.60
CA ALA A 28 26.16 14.20 -3.12
C ALA A 28 24.78 13.69 -3.58
N LEU A 29 24.63 13.34 -4.86
CA LEU A 29 23.40 12.76 -5.40
C LEU A 29 23.07 11.40 -4.76
N ALA A 30 24.08 10.56 -4.52
CA ALA A 30 23.90 9.27 -3.86
C ALA A 30 23.43 9.43 -2.41
N LEU A 31 24.01 10.38 -1.66
CA LEU A 31 23.59 10.71 -0.30
C LEU A 31 22.18 11.29 -0.27
N ALA A 32 21.85 12.21 -1.18
CA ALA A 32 20.51 12.77 -1.30
C ALA A 32 19.46 11.68 -1.59
N ARG A 33 19.76 10.76 -2.52
CA ARG A 33 18.88 9.62 -2.83
C ARG A 33 18.66 8.74 -1.61
N LYS A 34 19.73 8.39 -0.88
CA LYS A 34 19.60 7.59 0.36
C LYS A 34 18.83 8.34 1.45
N GLY A 35 19.08 9.63 1.62
CA GLY A 35 18.36 10.48 2.57
C GLY A 35 16.86 10.53 2.27
N ALA A 36 16.49 10.70 0.99
CA ALA A 36 15.10 10.69 0.57
C ALA A 36 14.43 9.32 0.82
N GLN A 37 15.11 8.21 0.52
CA GLN A 37 14.59 6.87 0.81
C GLN A 37 14.35 6.65 2.30
N LEU A 38 15.31 7.01 3.15
CA LEU A 38 15.17 6.91 4.61
C LEU A 38 14.07 7.84 5.13
N GLY A 39 13.97 9.05 4.61
CA GLY A 39 12.92 10.01 4.94
C GLY A 39 11.52 9.48 4.60
N LEU A 40 11.35 8.86 3.44
CA LEU A 40 10.09 8.23 3.05
C LEU A 40 9.72 7.03 3.95
N VAL A 41 10.70 6.22 4.34
CA VAL A 41 10.48 5.10 5.26
C VAL A 41 10.08 5.61 6.65
N ALA A 42 10.79 6.62 7.17
CA ALA A 42 10.45 7.25 8.44
C ALA A 42 9.05 7.89 8.38
N PHE A 43 8.71 8.53 7.26
CA PHE A 43 7.37 9.08 7.04
C PHE A 43 6.30 8.01 7.10
N ARG A 44 6.46 6.91 6.35
CA ARG A 44 5.52 5.77 6.39
C ARG A 44 5.39 5.17 7.79
N ARG A 45 6.46 5.16 8.58
CA ARG A 45 6.46 4.57 9.92
C ARG A 45 5.83 5.46 10.99
N HIS A 46 5.98 6.78 10.88
CA HIS A 46 5.57 7.72 11.93
C HIS A 46 4.31 8.51 11.62
N TYR A 47 3.97 8.71 10.35
CA TYR A 47 2.85 9.57 9.93
C TYR A 47 1.72 8.80 9.24
N MET A 48 1.81 7.47 9.19
CA MET A 48 0.79 6.63 8.56
C MET A 48 0.42 5.50 9.50
N ILE A 49 -0.87 5.16 9.50
CA ILE A 49 -1.41 4.02 10.23
C ILE A 49 -1.96 3.01 9.24
N THR A 50 -1.73 1.73 9.53
CA THR A 50 -2.17 0.61 8.71
C THR A 50 -3.03 -0.35 9.53
N LEU A 51 -4.19 -0.71 9.01
CA LEU A 51 -5.04 -1.78 9.54
C LEU A 51 -5.09 -2.90 8.50
N GLU A 52 -4.62 -4.08 8.85
CA GLU A 52 -4.73 -5.27 8.01
C GLU A 52 -5.85 -6.17 8.57
N VAL A 53 -6.75 -6.58 7.68
CA VAL A 53 -7.82 -7.52 8.00
C VAL A 53 -7.71 -8.74 7.08
N PRO A 54 -7.41 -9.93 7.64
CA PRO A 54 -7.32 -11.16 6.87
C PRO A 54 -8.72 -11.68 6.51
N ALA A 55 -8.83 -12.40 5.38
CA ALA A 55 -10.10 -13.02 4.95
C ALA A 55 -10.64 -14.09 5.91
N ARG A 56 -9.79 -14.62 6.81
CA ARG A 56 -10.22 -15.54 7.88
C ARG A 56 -11.10 -14.85 8.92
N ASP A 57 -10.96 -13.53 9.08
CA ASP A 57 -11.77 -12.79 10.04
C ASP A 57 -13.18 -12.51 9.49
N ARG A 58 -14.19 -12.55 10.38
CA ARG A 58 -15.59 -12.31 10.03
C ARG A 58 -15.82 -10.87 9.57
N SER A 59 -15.00 -9.94 10.06
CA SER A 59 -15.06 -8.51 9.71
C SER A 59 -14.73 -8.24 8.24
N TYR A 60 -14.08 -9.18 7.53
CA TYR A 60 -13.70 -9.05 6.13
C TYR A 60 -14.90 -8.82 5.20
N ALA A 61 -15.94 -9.65 5.32
CA ALA A 61 -17.13 -9.54 4.47
C ALA A 61 -17.87 -8.22 4.72
N TRP A 62 -18.03 -7.84 5.98
CA TRP A 62 -18.65 -6.57 6.36
C TRP A 62 -17.84 -5.37 5.82
N LEU A 63 -16.51 -5.41 5.89
CA LEU A 63 -15.63 -4.37 5.34
C LEU A 63 -15.76 -4.23 3.82
N LEU A 64 -15.88 -5.34 3.08
CA LEU A 64 -16.10 -5.29 1.64
C LEU A 64 -17.46 -4.65 1.31
N SER A 65 -18.53 -5.02 2.02
CA SER A 65 -19.85 -4.38 1.85
C SER A 65 -19.85 -2.91 2.25
N TRP A 66 -19.07 -2.53 3.27
CA TRP A 66 -18.89 -1.13 3.65
C TRP A 66 -18.13 -0.36 2.56
N LEU A 67 -17.06 -0.95 2.01
CA LEU A 67 -16.29 -0.39 0.91
C LEU A 67 -17.12 -0.18 -0.35
N THR A 68 -18.03 -1.08 -0.69
CA THR A 68 -18.90 -0.91 -1.87
C THR A 68 -19.87 0.24 -1.70
N ARG A 69 -20.39 0.43 -0.48
CA ARG A 69 -21.28 1.54 -0.15
C ARG A 69 -20.55 2.88 -0.16
N HIS A 70 -19.32 2.93 0.36
CA HIS A 70 -18.57 4.16 0.55
C HIS A 70 -17.70 4.54 -0.67
N SER A 71 -17.22 3.56 -1.42
CA SER A 71 -16.37 3.75 -2.60
C SER A 71 -17.20 3.85 -3.87
N THR A 72 -17.84 5.00 -4.07
CA THR A 72 -18.65 5.28 -5.26
C THR A 72 -17.86 5.39 -6.57
N ARG A 73 -16.51 5.37 -6.53
CA ARG A 73 -15.64 5.59 -7.69
C ARG A 73 -14.49 4.56 -7.82
N THR A 74 -14.69 3.31 -7.41
CA THR A 74 -13.73 2.23 -7.73
C THR A 74 -13.74 1.92 -9.22
N GLN A 75 -12.56 1.97 -9.85
CA GLN A 75 -12.40 1.65 -11.28
C GLN A 75 -12.32 0.14 -11.53
N HIS A 76 -11.80 -0.62 -10.58
CA HIS A 76 -11.64 -2.07 -10.70
C HIS A 76 -12.62 -2.79 -9.77
N LEU A 77 -13.53 -3.54 -10.38
CA LEU A 77 -14.63 -4.22 -9.71
C LEU A 77 -14.55 -5.73 -9.99
N SER A 78 -14.92 -6.52 -9.01
CA SER A 78 -15.19 -7.95 -9.10
C SER A 78 -16.66 -8.19 -8.79
N VAL A 79 -17.21 -9.28 -9.30
CA VAL A 79 -18.62 -9.63 -9.10
C VAL A 79 -18.71 -10.75 -8.07
N GLU A 80 -19.52 -10.54 -7.06
CA GLU A 80 -19.97 -11.58 -6.15
C GLU A 80 -21.39 -11.97 -6.53
N THR A 81 -21.61 -13.27 -6.77
CA THR A 81 -22.91 -13.80 -7.21
C THR A 81 -23.52 -14.64 -6.09
N SER A 82 -24.64 -14.19 -5.54
CA SER A 82 -25.42 -15.02 -4.62
C SER A 82 -26.39 -15.86 -5.42
N TYR A 83 -26.20 -17.18 -5.43
CA TYR A 83 -27.09 -18.14 -6.06
C TYR A 83 -27.94 -18.84 -5.00
N LEU A 84 -29.23 -18.54 -4.96
CA LEU A 84 -30.19 -19.16 -4.05
C LEU A 84 -31.19 -19.99 -4.84
N GLN A 85 -31.03 -21.31 -4.79
CA GLN A 85 -31.99 -22.25 -5.35
C GLN A 85 -32.99 -22.66 -4.27
N HIS A 86 -34.25 -22.32 -4.50
CA HIS A 86 -35.36 -22.69 -3.61
C HIS A 86 -35.76 -24.14 -3.88
N GLU A 87 -36.30 -24.84 -2.89
CA GLU A 87 -36.77 -26.23 -3.01
C GLU A 87 -37.84 -26.40 -4.11
N SER A 88 -38.58 -25.34 -4.42
CA SER A 88 -39.56 -25.31 -5.52
C SER A 88 -38.94 -25.30 -6.92
N GLY A 89 -37.61 -25.37 -7.05
CA GLY A 89 -36.88 -25.22 -8.31
C GLY A 89 -36.71 -23.77 -8.79
N ARG A 90 -37.21 -22.78 -8.03
CA ARG A 90 -37.02 -21.36 -8.36
C ARG A 90 -35.60 -20.94 -8.05
N ILE A 91 -34.92 -20.33 -9.02
CA ILE A 91 -33.57 -19.79 -8.86
C ILE A 91 -33.66 -18.28 -8.63
N SER A 92 -33.06 -17.80 -7.54
CA SER A 92 -32.89 -16.37 -7.26
C SER A 92 -31.40 -16.04 -7.30
N THR A 93 -30.98 -15.29 -8.31
CA THR A 93 -29.61 -14.79 -8.44
C THR A 93 -29.56 -13.31 -8.09
N LYS A 94 -28.55 -12.91 -7.31
CA LYS A 94 -28.20 -11.49 -7.12
C LYS A 94 -26.73 -11.31 -7.43
N PHE A 95 -26.41 -10.14 -7.98
CA PHE A 95 -25.05 -9.75 -8.33
C PHE A 95 -24.69 -8.50 -7.53
N GLU A 96 -23.62 -8.58 -6.77
CA GLU A 96 -23.06 -7.46 -6.03
C GLU A 96 -21.66 -7.14 -6.57
N PHE A 97 -21.38 -5.87 -6.80
CA PHE A 97 -20.06 -5.42 -7.22
C PHE A 97 -19.22 -5.14 -6.00
N VAL A 98 -18.04 -5.74 -5.91
CA VAL A 98 -17.04 -5.55 -4.85
C VAL A 98 -15.73 -5.02 -5.44
N PRO A 99 -14.91 -4.24 -4.70
CA PRO A 99 -13.60 -3.83 -5.19
C PRO A 99 -12.73 -5.03 -5.53
N SER A 100 -12.13 -5.04 -6.72
CA SER A 100 -11.23 -6.14 -7.11
C SER A 100 -9.94 -6.12 -6.29
N PRO A 101 -9.17 -7.22 -6.27
CA PRO A 101 -7.79 -7.20 -5.78
C PRO A 101 -6.99 -6.08 -6.46
N GLY A 102 -6.23 -5.31 -5.68
CA GLY A 102 -5.52 -4.12 -6.12
C GLY A 102 -5.63 -2.96 -5.15
N ASN A 103 -5.27 -1.77 -5.65
CA ASN A 103 -5.20 -0.53 -4.87
C ASN A 103 -6.39 0.38 -5.19
N HIS A 104 -7.03 0.88 -4.14
CA HIS A 104 -8.16 1.80 -4.21
C HIS A 104 -7.93 2.96 -3.26
N PHE A 105 -8.53 4.11 -3.57
CA PHE A 105 -8.46 5.30 -2.71
C PHE A 105 -9.87 5.74 -2.37
N ILE A 106 -10.13 5.94 -1.09
CA ILE A 106 -11.41 6.42 -0.58
C ILE A 106 -11.20 7.68 0.25
N TRP A 107 -12.24 8.49 0.31
CA TRP A 107 -12.29 9.70 1.13
C TRP A 107 -13.26 9.47 2.28
N TYR A 108 -12.78 9.47 3.52
CA TYR A 108 -13.60 9.21 4.71
C TYR A 108 -13.20 10.14 5.85
N GLN A 109 -14.19 10.79 6.48
CA GLN A 109 -14.00 11.74 7.60
C GLN A 109 -12.89 12.78 7.38
N GLY A 110 -12.78 13.32 6.15
CA GLY A 110 -11.77 14.32 5.79
C GLY A 110 -10.35 13.77 5.56
N LYS A 111 -10.18 12.45 5.47
CA LYS A 111 -8.90 11.78 5.24
C LYS A 111 -8.93 10.94 3.97
N TRP A 112 -7.82 10.96 3.23
CA TRP A 112 -7.56 9.97 2.19
C TRP A 112 -7.10 8.67 2.84
N ILE A 113 -7.80 7.59 2.52
CA ILE A 113 -7.43 6.24 2.94
C ILE A 113 -7.14 5.41 1.69
N ARG A 114 -5.94 4.85 1.63
CA ARG A 114 -5.56 3.87 0.62
C ARG A 114 -6.02 2.50 1.10
N VAL A 115 -6.76 1.79 0.27
CA VAL A 115 -7.25 0.44 0.54
C VAL A 115 -6.60 -0.49 -0.45
N GLU A 116 -5.90 -1.50 0.05
CA GLU A 116 -5.19 -2.48 -0.76
C GLU A 116 -5.75 -3.87 -0.47
N ARG A 117 -6.36 -4.50 -1.48
CA ARG A 117 -6.81 -5.89 -1.40
C ARG A 117 -5.76 -6.78 -2.06
N SER A 118 -5.06 -7.57 -1.27
CA SER A 118 -4.04 -8.52 -1.73
C SER A 118 -4.62 -9.93 -1.76
N ARG A 119 -4.24 -10.71 -2.78
CA ARG A 119 -4.54 -12.14 -2.89
C ARG A 119 -3.23 -12.88 -3.04
N GLU A 120 -2.95 -13.77 -2.10
CA GLU A 120 -1.73 -14.57 -2.10
C GLU A 120 -1.97 -15.88 -2.84
N MET A 121 -1.27 -16.06 -3.96
CA MET A 121 -1.48 -17.21 -4.86
C MET A 121 -0.86 -18.51 -4.33
N GLN A 122 0.09 -18.42 -3.40
CA GLN A 122 0.84 -19.58 -2.89
C GLN A 122 0.11 -20.29 -1.74
N MET A 123 -0.80 -19.59 -1.05
CA MET A 123 -1.52 -20.11 0.10
C MET A 123 -3.00 -20.29 -0.23
N ILE A 124 -3.53 -21.46 0.06
CA ILE A 124 -4.95 -21.79 -0.09
C ILE A 124 -5.49 -22.09 1.30
N ASP A 125 -6.63 -21.49 1.64
CA ASP A 125 -7.32 -21.85 2.87
C ASP A 125 -7.93 -23.26 2.72
N LEU A 126 -7.60 -24.13 3.67
CA LEU A 126 -8.00 -25.53 3.69
C LEU A 126 -9.52 -25.71 3.83
N GLN A 127 -10.22 -24.72 4.41
CA GLN A 127 -11.66 -24.81 4.65
C GLN A 127 -12.51 -24.35 3.47
N THR A 128 -12.10 -23.27 2.80
CA THR A 128 -12.88 -22.66 1.71
C THR A 128 -12.35 -23.01 0.32
N GLY A 129 -11.12 -23.55 0.22
CA GLY A 129 -10.46 -23.79 -1.06
C GLY A 129 -10.16 -22.50 -1.85
N THR A 130 -10.34 -21.34 -1.22
CA THR A 130 -10.02 -20.04 -1.82
C THR A 130 -8.59 -19.64 -1.46
N PRO A 131 -7.86 -18.96 -2.37
CA PRO A 131 -6.57 -18.39 -2.02
C PRO A 131 -6.71 -17.39 -0.87
N TRP A 132 -5.65 -17.28 -0.08
CA TRP A 132 -5.64 -16.35 1.04
C TRP A 132 -5.77 -14.91 0.55
N GLU A 133 -6.66 -14.14 1.16
CA GLU A 133 -6.87 -12.73 0.85
C GLU A 133 -6.69 -11.88 2.11
N SER A 134 -6.24 -10.64 1.93
CA SER A 134 -6.19 -9.64 2.98
C SER A 134 -6.54 -8.26 2.43
N VAL A 135 -7.18 -7.44 3.27
CA VAL A 135 -7.46 -6.04 2.96
C VAL A 135 -6.68 -5.17 3.94
N THR A 136 -5.89 -4.24 3.40
CA THR A 136 -5.07 -3.31 4.16
C THR A 136 -5.55 -1.89 3.95
N PHE A 137 -5.98 -1.24 5.02
CA PHE A 137 -6.32 0.18 5.06
C PHE A 137 -5.11 0.97 5.53
N THR A 138 -4.73 2.01 4.78
CA THR A 138 -3.62 2.90 5.09
C THR A 138 -4.13 4.33 5.11
N ALA A 139 -4.10 4.97 6.27
CA ALA A 139 -4.54 6.35 6.44
C ALA A 139 -3.38 7.26 6.87
N LEU A 140 -3.47 8.55 6.52
CA LEU A 140 -2.55 9.57 7.03
C LEU A 140 -2.93 9.95 8.48
N GLY A 141 -1.93 10.14 9.31
CA GLY A 141 -2.05 10.47 10.73
C GLY A 141 -1.82 9.27 11.64
N THR A 142 -1.95 9.51 12.95
CA THR A 142 -1.67 8.52 14.01
C THR A 142 -2.93 8.05 14.75
N ASP A 143 -4.09 8.59 14.38
CA ASP A 143 -5.34 8.34 15.11
C ASP A 143 -6.05 7.08 14.62
N ARG A 144 -5.97 6.02 15.43
CA ARG A 144 -6.65 4.74 15.24
C ARG A 144 -8.17 4.80 15.35
N LYS A 145 -8.74 5.88 15.93
CA LYS A 145 -10.20 6.02 16.07
C LYS A 145 -10.93 5.98 14.73
N VAL A 146 -10.28 6.44 13.66
CA VAL A 146 -10.85 6.38 12.31
C VAL A 146 -11.19 4.95 11.91
N PHE A 147 -10.33 3.99 12.24
CA PHE A 147 -10.57 2.58 11.90
C PHE A 147 -11.65 1.94 12.77
N PHE A 148 -11.75 2.33 14.05
CA PHE A 148 -12.86 1.89 14.90
C PHE A 148 -14.21 2.42 14.38
N ASN A 149 -14.26 3.71 14.01
CA ASN A 149 -15.48 4.29 13.43
C ASN A 149 -15.90 3.57 12.15
N ILE A 150 -14.94 3.18 11.31
CA ILE A 150 -15.24 2.35 10.14
C ILE A 150 -15.86 1.04 10.63
N LEU A 151 -15.16 0.26 11.45
CA LEU A 151 -15.60 -1.06 11.91
C LEU A 151 -16.94 -1.10 12.67
N GLU A 152 -17.39 0.04 13.23
CA GLU A 152 -18.66 0.16 13.95
C GLU A 152 -19.86 0.55 13.06
N GLU A 153 -19.63 1.00 11.82
CA GLU A 153 -20.70 1.41 10.87
C GLU A 153 -21.49 0.24 10.23
#